data_AF-A0A938V393-F1
#
_entry.id   AF-A0A938V393-F1
#
_cell.length_a   1.000
_cell.length_b   1.000
_cell.length_c   1.000
_cell.angle_alpha   90.00
_cell.angle_beta   90.00
_cell.angle_gamma   90.00
#
_symmetry.space_group_name_H-M   'P 1'
#
loop_
_entity.id
_entity.type
_entity.pdbx_description
1 polymer ?
#
loop_
_entity_poly.entity_id
_entity_poly.type
_entity_poly.pdbx_seq_one_letter_code
_entity_poly.pdbx_strand_id
1 'polypeptide(L)'
;MLSNALLRARIDTGEKTIRPALVSEKNRDVLRRIEAVLGTFASAVGRTRGELDEHLTTLVKGGGDVKLNKALVELAFDLARFETPSSVDAGTLRKRLFELSAAAFPVGTPGEGEVARSRIVSEAARELAITPAEVERYMFSDLKDEQLLEAFDCPEPLWMLRRYNVALAQGLLFDAVRMDG
;
A
#
# COMPACT_ATOMS: atom_id res chain seq x y z
N MET A 1 0.64 -10.55 -9.88
CA MET A 1 -0.29 -11.66 -10.23
C MET A 1 -1.44 -11.61 -9.22
N LEU A 2 -2.63 -12.11 -9.52
CA LEU A 2 -3.71 -12.10 -8.51
C LEU A 2 -3.57 -13.25 -7.53
N SER A 3 -3.75 -12.95 -6.25
CA SER A 3 -3.83 -13.94 -5.17
C SER A 3 -5.03 -14.88 -5.37
N ASN A 4 -4.86 -16.17 -5.05
CA ASN A 4 -5.90 -17.20 -5.23
C ASN A 4 -7.24 -16.83 -4.56
N ALA A 5 -7.19 -16.18 -3.39
CA ALA A 5 -8.37 -15.71 -2.68
C ALA A 5 -9.23 -14.72 -3.50
N LEU A 6 -8.64 -14.01 -4.46
CA LEU A 6 -9.28 -13.00 -5.31
C LEU A 6 -9.70 -13.53 -6.69
N LEU A 7 -9.36 -14.78 -7.04
CA LEU A 7 -9.78 -15.36 -8.31
C LEU A 7 -11.29 -15.51 -8.41
N ARG A 8 -11.83 -15.12 -9.56
CA ARG A 8 -13.25 -15.24 -9.90
C ARG A 8 -13.39 -16.15 -11.10
N ALA A 9 -14.12 -17.24 -10.91
CA ALA A 9 -14.39 -18.23 -11.95
C ALA A 9 -15.87 -18.63 -11.93
N ARG A 10 -16.36 -19.09 -13.07
CA ARG A 10 -17.61 -19.82 -13.21
C ARG A 10 -17.26 -21.30 -13.29
N ILE A 11 -17.91 -22.08 -12.43
CA ILE A 11 -17.74 -23.53 -12.36
C ILE A 11 -19.00 -24.15 -12.91
N ASP A 12 -18.86 -24.99 -13.93
CA ASP A 12 -19.92 -25.85 -14.43
C ASP A 12 -19.59 -27.28 -14.01
N THR A 13 -20.37 -27.82 -13.07
CA THR A 13 -20.17 -29.18 -12.55
C THR A 13 -20.68 -30.26 -13.48
N GLY A 14 -21.62 -29.94 -14.39
CA GLY A 14 -22.14 -30.87 -15.38
C GLY A 14 -21.12 -31.10 -16.49
N GLU A 15 -20.62 -30.01 -17.09
CA GLU A 15 -19.57 -30.06 -18.12
C GLU A 15 -18.17 -30.28 -17.53
N LYS A 16 -18.01 -30.20 -16.20
CA LYS A 16 -16.73 -30.23 -15.49
C LYS A 16 -15.75 -29.17 -16.00
N THR A 17 -16.25 -27.96 -16.25
CA THR A 17 -15.43 -26.84 -16.74
C THR A 17 -15.29 -25.73 -15.70
N ILE A 18 -14.12 -25.09 -15.68
CA ILE A 18 -13.86 -23.88 -14.91
C ILE A 18 -13.47 -22.80 -15.91
N ARG A 19 -14.18 -21.66 -15.88
CA ARG A 19 -13.96 -20.54 -16.80
C ARG A 19 -13.68 -19.27 -16.00
N PRO A 20 -12.65 -18.46 -16.32
CA PRO A 20 -12.45 -17.19 -15.66
C PRO A 20 -13.68 -16.29 -15.85
N ALA A 21 -14.10 -15.60 -14.78
CA ALA A 21 -15.20 -14.65 -14.82
C ALA A 21 -14.73 -13.31 -15.41
N LEU A 22 -14.36 -13.34 -16.69
CA LEU A 22 -13.86 -12.18 -17.43
C LEU A 22 -14.88 -11.06 -17.45
N VAL A 23 -14.39 -9.83 -17.40
CA VAL A 23 -15.20 -8.61 -17.48
C VAL A 23 -15.12 -8.06 -18.90
N SER A 24 -16.28 -7.71 -19.46
CA SER A 24 -16.36 -7.03 -20.76
C SER A 24 -15.73 -5.64 -20.70
N GLU A 25 -14.97 -5.27 -21.73
CA GLU A 25 -14.44 -3.91 -21.93
C GLU A 25 -15.53 -2.83 -22.01
N LYS A 26 -16.78 -3.21 -22.30
CA LYS A 26 -17.94 -2.29 -22.34
C LYS A 26 -18.57 -2.06 -20.96
N ASN A 27 -18.09 -2.73 -19.92
CA ASN A 27 -18.65 -2.62 -18.57
C ASN A 27 -18.25 -1.29 -17.91
N ARG A 28 -19.12 -0.28 -18.04
CA ARG A 28 -18.89 1.08 -17.54
C ARG A 28 -18.79 1.15 -16.02
N ASP A 29 -19.47 0.27 -15.27
CA ASP A 29 -19.36 0.24 -13.81
C ASP A 29 -17.97 -0.21 -13.36
N VAL A 30 -17.40 -1.23 -14.02
CA VAL A 30 -16.06 -1.70 -13.69
C VAL A 30 -14.99 -0.69 -14.11
N LEU A 31 -15.15 -0.06 -15.27
CA LEU A 31 -14.23 1.01 -15.69
C LEU A 31 -14.23 2.19 -14.69
N ARG A 32 -15.40 2.63 -14.21
CA ARG A 32 -15.50 3.66 -13.16
C ARG A 32 -14.79 3.26 -11.86
N ARG A 33 -14.86 1.97 -11.49
CA ARG A 33 -14.16 1.45 -10.29
C ARG A 33 -12.64 1.46 -10.48
N ILE A 34 -12.19 1.06 -11.67
CA ILE A 34 -10.77 1.12 -12.03
C ILE A 34 -10.29 2.56 -11.96
N GLU A 35 -10.99 3.50 -12.61
CA GLU A 35 -10.68 4.93 -12.55
C GLU A 35 -10.57 5.44 -11.10
N ALA A 36 -11.49 5.05 -10.22
CA ALA A 36 -11.45 5.43 -8.82
C ALA A 36 -10.21 4.85 -8.10
N VAL A 37 -9.89 3.57 -8.29
CA VAL A 37 -8.69 2.95 -7.70
C VAL A 37 -7.43 3.65 -8.20
N LEU A 38 -7.29 3.81 -9.52
CA LEU A 38 -6.12 4.45 -10.12
C LEU A 38 -5.96 5.91 -9.67
N GLY A 39 -7.06 6.66 -9.58
CA GLY A 39 -7.08 8.01 -9.06
C GLY A 39 -6.66 8.12 -7.58
N THR A 40 -7.05 7.14 -6.75
CA THR A 40 -6.60 7.07 -5.35
C THR A 40 -5.08 6.88 -5.26
N PHE A 41 -4.50 6.00 -6.08
CA PHE A 41 -3.04 5.84 -6.11
C PHE A 41 -2.34 7.09 -6.65
N ALA A 42 -2.81 7.64 -7.76
CA ALA A 42 -2.21 8.84 -8.37
C ALA A 42 -2.22 10.06 -7.43
N SER A 43 -3.27 10.23 -6.63
CA SER A 43 -3.37 11.31 -5.63
C SER A 43 -2.62 11.05 -4.32
N ALA A 44 -2.15 9.82 -4.10
CA ALA A 44 -1.41 9.42 -2.91
C ALA A 44 0.12 9.43 -3.09
N VAL A 45 0.64 9.83 -4.26
CA VAL A 45 2.09 9.97 -4.45
C VAL A 45 2.66 10.96 -3.41
N GLY A 46 3.71 10.55 -2.72
CA GLY A 46 4.30 11.28 -1.58
C GLY A 46 3.64 11.04 -0.22
N ARG A 47 2.54 10.27 -0.15
CA ARG A 47 1.90 9.83 1.10
C ARG A 47 2.41 8.47 1.54
N THR A 48 2.15 8.11 2.79
CA THR A 48 2.52 6.78 3.30
C THR A 48 1.62 5.69 2.74
N ARG A 49 2.12 4.45 2.73
CA ARG A 49 1.35 3.28 2.34
C ARG A 49 0.12 3.09 3.23
N GLY A 50 0.23 3.37 4.53
CA GLY A 50 -0.88 3.31 5.49
C GLY A 50 -1.99 4.30 5.13
N GLU A 51 -1.66 5.56 4.85
CA GLU A 51 -2.63 6.58 4.41
C GLU A 51 -3.35 6.15 3.12
N LEU A 52 -2.60 5.57 2.17
CA LEU A 52 -3.17 5.01 0.95
C LEU A 52 -4.12 3.84 1.26
N ASP A 53 -3.70 2.89 2.10
CA ASP A 53 -4.49 1.70 2.46
C ASP A 53 -5.80 2.07 3.20
N GLU A 54 -5.81 3.14 4.00
CA GLU A 54 -7.03 3.68 4.62
C GLU A 54 -8.04 4.19 3.57
N HIS A 55 -7.56 4.96 2.59
CA HIS A 55 -8.40 5.45 1.49
C HIS A 55 -8.93 4.29 0.63
N LEU A 56 -8.07 3.32 0.30
CA LEU A 56 -8.45 2.14 -0.47
C LEU A 56 -9.45 1.26 0.27
N THR A 57 -9.31 1.12 1.59
CA THR A 57 -10.26 0.38 2.43
C THR A 57 -11.66 0.98 2.35
N THR A 58 -11.76 2.30 2.39
CA THR A 58 -13.02 3.03 2.25
C THR A 58 -13.62 2.80 0.85
N LEU A 59 -12.81 2.89 -0.19
CA LEU A 59 -13.22 2.65 -1.58
C LEU A 59 -13.73 1.20 -1.78
N VAL A 60 -13.00 0.21 -1.26
CA VAL A 60 -13.34 -1.21 -1.40
C VAL A 60 -14.66 -1.55 -0.70
N LYS A 61 -14.88 -1.01 0.51
CA LYS A 61 -16.11 -1.21 1.29
C LYS A 61 -17.29 -0.38 0.80
N GLY A 62 -17.02 0.79 0.21
CA GLY A 62 -18.02 1.78 -0.19
C GLY A 62 -18.92 1.40 -1.36
N GLY A 63 -18.67 0.29 -2.08
CA GLY A 63 -19.66 -0.20 -3.03
C GLY A 63 -19.32 -1.44 -3.85
N GLY A 64 -20.36 -2.15 -4.29
CA GLY A 64 -20.33 -3.21 -5.30
C GLY A 64 -19.54 -4.48 -4.94
N ASP A 65 -18.94 -5.11 -5.96
CA ASP A 65 -18.22 -6.37 -5.84
C ASP A 65 -16.88 -6.16 -5.11
N VAL A 66 -16.89 -6.40 -3.79
CA VAL A 66 -15.72 -6.27 -2.90
C VAL A 66 -14.53 -7.09 -3.39
N LYS A 67 -14.79 -8.29 -3.94
CA LYS A 67 -13.73 -9.19 -4.41
C LYS A 67 -13.06 -8.62 -5.66
N LEU A 68 -13.85 -8.08 -6.60
CA LEU A 68 -13.32 -7.34 -7.74
C LEU A 68 -12.52 -6.12 -7.29
N ASN A 69 -13.06 -5.28 -6.41
CA ASN A 69 -12.36 -4.07 -5.96
C ASN A 69 -11.01 -4.42 -5.32
N LYS A 70 -10.95 -5.45 -4.46
CA LYS A 70 -9.69 -5.94 -3.88
C LYS A 70 -8.69 -6.39 -4.95
N ALA A 71 -9.16 -7.11 -5.97
CA ALA A 71 -8.31 -7.56 -7.07
C ALA A 71 -7.73 -6.40 -7.88
N LEU A 72 -8.53 -5.35 -8.12
CA LEU A 72 -8.06 -4.14 -8.79
C LEU A 72 -7.01 -3.39 -7.96
N VAL A 73 -7.20 -3.30 -6.64
CA VAL A 73 -6.24 -2.70 -5.72
C VAL A 73 -4.92 -3.48 -5.70
N GLU A 74 -4.98 -4.81 -5.62
CA GLU A 74 -3.79 -5.66 -5.64
C GLU A 74 -2.98 -5.47 -6.94
N LEU A 75 -3.66 -5.44 -8.09
CA LEU A 75 -3.01 -5.16 -9.36
C LEU A 75 -2.45 -3.73 -9.46
N ALA A 76 -3.05 -2.76 -8.77
CA ALA A 76 -2.53 -1.39 -8.75
C ALA A 76 -1.28 -1.29 -7.88
N PHE A 77 -1.23 -2.05 -6.77
CA PHE A 77 0.00 -2.17 -5.98
C PHE A 77 1.17 -2.74 -6.78
N ASP A 78 0.93 -3.69 -7.70
CA ASP A 78 1.98 -4.20 -8.62
C ASP A 78 2.59 -3.10 -9.52
N LEU A 79 1.92 -1.94 -9.68
CA LEU A 79 2.36 -0.80 -10.51
C LEU A 79 2.91 0.37 -9.69
N ALA A 80 2.89 0.25 -8.37
CA ALA A 80 3.32 1.29 -7.44
C ALA A 80 4.76 1.03 -6.98
N ARG A 81 5.58 2.08 -6.95
CA ARG A 81 6.92 2.04 -6.36
C ARG A 81 6.87 2.67 -4.98
N PHE A 82 7.30 1.91 -3.98
CA PHE A 82 7.42 2.37 -2.61
C PHE A 82 8.89 2.51 -2.23
N GLU A 83 9.18 3.55 -1.47
CA GLU A 83 10.50 3.78 -0.91
C GLU A 83 10.44 3.90 0.60
N THR A 84 11.54 3.51 1.24
CA THR A 84 11.81 3.83 2.64
C THR A 84 12.76 5.04 2.63
N PRO A 85 12.24 6.27 2.74
CA PRO A 85 13.08 7.45 2.73
C PRO A 85 13.82 7.49 4.06
N SER A 86 15.07 7.08 4.13
CA SER A 86 15.91 7.44 5.28
C SER A 86 17.38 7.24 4.96
N SER A 87 18.18 8.24 5.30
CA SER A 87 19.65 8.13 5.34
C SER A 87 20.15 7.41 6.59
N VAL A 88 19.27 7.17 7.58
CA VAL A 88 19.59 6.58 8.88
C VAL A 88 18.68 5.37 9.15
N ASP A 89 19.24 4.29 9.65
CA ASP A 89 18.45 3.14 10.09
C ASP A 89 17.43 3.54 11.19
N ALA A 90 16.15 3.22 10.99
CA ALA A 90 15.06 3.59 11.91
C ALA A 90 15.24 2.99 13.31
N GLY A 91 15.85 1.80 13.42
CA GLY A 91 16.18 1.18 14.71
C GLY A 91 17.23 1.99 15.48
N THR A 92 18.28 2.43 14.78
CA THR A 92 19.33 3.30 15.32
C THR A 92 18.76 4.64 15.78
N LEU A 93 17.90 5.24 14.96
CA LEU A 93 17.23 6.50 15.27
C LEU A 93 16.35 6.39 16.52
N ARG A 94 15.49 5.35 16.60
CA ARG A 94 14.66 5.08 17.78
C ARG A 94 15.49 4.84 19.03
N LYS A 95 16.53 4.01 18.93
CA LYS A 95 17.43 3.74 20.05
C LYS A 95 17.99 5.04 20.61
N ARG A 96 18.51 5.92 19.74
CA ARG A 96 19.12 7.15 20.19
C ARG A 96 18.12 8.12 20.81
N LEU A 97 16.96 8.27 20.17
CA LEU A 97 15.88 9.12 20.67
C LEU A 97 15.40 8.66 22.07
N PHE A 98 15.28 7.35 22.27
CA PHE A 98 14.86 6.79 23.56
C PHE A 98 15.94 6.87 24.65
N GLU A 99 17.22 6.74 24.31
CA GLU A 99 18.33 6.98 25.26
C GLU A 99 18.34 8.43 25.76
N LEU A 100 18.19 9.40 24.86
CA LEU A 100 18.11 10.82 25.20
C LEU A 100 16.86 11.11 26.05
N SER A 101 15.72 10.52 25.70
CA SER A 101 14.50 10.64 26.48
C SER A 101 14.63 10.05 27.88
N ALA A 102 15.35 8.94 28.04
CA ALA A 102 15.60 8.32 29.34
C ALA A 102 16.54 9.17 30.21
N ALA A 103 17.56 9.79 29.60
CA ALA A 103 18.47 10.69 30.30
C ALA A 103 17.81 12.00 30.76
N ALA A 104 16.77 12.45 30.05
CA ALA A 104 15.98 13.63 30.39
C ALA A 104 14.85 13.35 31.41
N PHE A 105 14.68 12.08 31.84
CA PHE A 105 13.63 11.70 32.79
C PHE A 105 14.05 11.97 34.25
N PRO A 106 13.12 12.37 35.15
CA PRO A 106 11.72 12.70 34.90
C PRO A 106 11.56 14.09 34.27
N VAL A 107 10.61 14.20 33.33
CA VAL A 107 10.17 15.51 32.86
C VAL A 107 9.19 16.06 33.90
N GLY A 108 9.50 17.21 34.49
CA GLY A 108 8.85 17.72 35.69
C GLY A 108 7.43 18.25 35.46
N THR A 109 7.25 19.56 35.55
CA THR A 109 5.92 20.19 35.61
C THR A 109 5.15 20.15 34.26
N PRO A 110 3.81 20.31 34.26
CA PRO A 110 3.02 20.38 33.04
C PRO A 110 3.55 21.46 32.07
N GLY A 111 3.83 21.08 30.82
CA GLY A 111 4.42 21.96 29.80
C GLY A 111 5.92 21.75 29.58
N GLU A 112 6.66 21.20 30.57
CA GLU A 112 8.07 20.83 30.38
C GLU A 112 8.22 19.64 29.42
N GLY A 113 7.20 18.81 29.29
CA GLY A 113 7.10 17.69 28.34
C GLY A 113 7.40 18.09 26.90
N GLU A 114 6.74 19.14 26.41
CA GLU A 114 6.89 19.60 25.02
C GLU A 114 8.26 20.24 24.77
N VAL A 115 8.75 21.04 25.74
CA VAL A 115 10.08 21.65 25.68
C VAL A 115 11.17 20.58 25.72
N ALA A 116 11.04 19.57 26.58
CA ALA A 116 11.95 18.44 26.64
C ALA A 116 11.91 17.63 25.34
N ARG A 117 10.72 17.33 24.79
CA ARG A 117 10.56 16.64 23.50
C ARG A 117 11.27 17.38 22.39
N SER A 118 11.03 18.68 22.23
CA SER A 118 11.67 19.48 21.17
C SER A 118 13.20 19.47 21.29
N ARG A 119 13.73 19.55 22.52
CA ARG A 119 15.18 19.45 22.78
C ARG A 119 15.74 18.06 22.43
N ILE A 120 15.08 16.99 22.87
CA ILE A 120 15.47 15.60 22.60
C ILE A 120 15.49 15.32 21.10
N VAL A 121 14.43 15.71 20.38
CA VAL A 121 14.33 15.53 18.93
C VAL A 121 15.45 16.32 18.23
N SER A 122 15.69 17.57 18.64
CA SER A 122 16.75 18.40 18.05
C SER A 122 18.15 17.84 18.33
N GLU A 123 18.38 17.28 19.51
CA GLU A 123 19.62 16.64 19.88
C GLU A 123 19.87 15.35 19.10
N ALA A 124 18.87 14.48 19.00
CA ALA A 124 18.94 13.27 18.17
C ALA A 124 19.21 13.60 16.70
N ALA A 125 18.53 14.63 16.16
CA ALA A 125 18.70 15.08 14.79
C ALA A 125 20.16 15.52 14.53
N ARG A 126 20.70 16.34 15.42
CA ARG A 126 22.09 16.82 15.35
C ARG A 126 23.10 15.66 15.39
N GLU A 127 22.91 14.69 16.29
CA GLU A 127 23.83 13.56 16.42
C GLU A 127 23.78 12.59 15.24
N LEU A 128 22.61 12.43 14.63
CA LEU A 128 22.39 11.57 13.47
C LEU A 128 22.56 12.29 12.13
N ALA A 129 22.97 13.57 12.16
CA ALA A 129 23.15 14.42 10.98
C ALA A 129 21.92 14.52 10.06
N ILE A 130 20.73 14.59 10.67
CA ILE A 130 19.43 14.79 10.01
C ILE A 130 18.71 15.99 10.63
N THR A 131 17.57 16.38 10.08
CA THR A 131 16.72 17.45 10.62
C THR A 131 15.73 16.92 11.65
N PRO A 132 15.23 17.78 12.57
CA PRO A 132 14.18 17.39 13.52
C PRO A 132 12.91 16.82 12.84
N ALA A 133 12.55 17.37 11.67
CA ALA A 133 11.42 16.87 10.90
C ALA A 133 11.68 15.46 10.33
N GLU A 134 12.91 15.19 9.89
CA GLU A 134 13.33 13.86 9.44
C GLU A 134 13.37 12.84 10.60
N VAL A 135 13.71 13.26 11.83
CA VAL A 135 13.61 12.38 13.00
C VAL A 135 12.19 11.86 13.16
N GLU A 136 11.20 12.75 13.14
CA GLU A 136 9.80 12.37 13.30
C GLU A 136 9.31 11.52 12.13
N ARG A 137 9.73 11.86 10.90
CA ARG A 137 9.33 11.16 9.69
C ARG A 137 9.94 9.76 9.57
N TYR A 138 11.19 9.58 9.98
CA TYR A 138 11.96 8.37 9.72
C TYR A 138 12.03 7.40 10.91
N MET A 139 11.50 7.80 12.06
CA MET A 139 11.49 6.97 13.27
C MET A 139 10.89 5.58 13.08
N PHE A 140 9.93 5.46 12.16
CA PHE A 140 9.22 4.22 11.85
C PHE A 140 9.33 3.81 10.39
N SER A 141 10.32 4.33 9.64
CA SER A 141 10.43 4.10 8.20
C SER A 141 10.72 2.63 7.83
N ASP A 142 11.09 1.79 8.80
CA ASP A 142 11.22 0.34 8.67
C ASP A 142 9.87 -0.40 8.64
N LEU A 143 8.79 0.25 9.07
CA LEU A 143 7.44 -0.30 8.99
C LEU A 143 6.91 -0.17 7.56
N LYS A 144 6.28 -1.24 7.06
CA LYS A 144 5.72 -1.29 5.71
C LYS A 144 4.69 -0.17 5.45
N ASP A 145 3.89 0.16 6.46
CA ASP A 145 2.83 1.17 6.35
C ASP A 145 3.41 2.59 6.26
N GLU A 146 4.64 2.80 6.72
CA GLU A 146 5.35 4.09 6.69
C GLU A 146 6.17 4.31 5.42
N GLN A 147 6.22 3.30 4.53
CA GLN A 147 6.84 3.46 3.21
C GLN A 147 6.08 4.52 2.41
N LEU A 148 6.81 5.39 1.71
CA LEU A 148 6.19 6.38 0.85
C LEU A 148 5.89 5.80 -0.52
N LEU A 149 4.75 6.18 -1.09
CA LEU A 149 4.49 5.99 -2.50
C LEU A 149 5.36 6.97 -3.30
N GLU A 150 6.52 6.52 -3.75
CA GLU A 150 7.48 7.30 -4.54
C GLU A 150 6.89 7.64 -5.92
N ALA A 151 6.34 6.63 -6.58
CA ALA A 151 5.82 6.77 -7.94
C ALA A 151 4.68 5.80 -8.21
N PHE A 152 3.78 6.22 -9.08
CA PHE A 152 2.71 5.39 -9.60
C PHE A 152 2.56 5.63 -11.09
N ASP A 153 2.94 4.64 -11.90
CA ASP A 153 2.82 4.69 -13.35
C ASP A 153 1.35 4.41 -13.73
N CYS A 154 0.50 5.43 -13.55
CA CYS A 154 -0.95 5.33 -13.72
C CYS A 154 -1.33 4.88 -15.14
N PRO A 155 -1.86 3.66 -15.32
CA PRO A 155 -2.23 3.16 -16.64
C PRO A 155 -3.61 3.67 -17.08
N GLU A 156 -3.93 3.48 -18.35
CA GLU A 156 -5.29 3.66 -18.84
C GLU A 156 -6.27 2.66 -18.18
N PRO A 157 -7.51 3.07 -17.83
CA PRO A 157 -8.47 2.18 -17.18
C PRO A 157 -8.78 0.90 -17.99
N LEU A 158 -8.82 1.03 -19.32
CA LEU A 158 -9.04 -0.10 -20.20
C LEU A 158 -7.86 -1.09 -20.20
N TRP A 159 -6.63 -0.57 -20.09
CA TRP A 159 -5.44 -1.42 -19.94
C TRP A 159 -5.51 -2.21 -18.64
N MET A 160 -5.89 -1.56 -17.54
CA MET A 160 -6.02 -2.19 -16.23
C MET A 160 -7.11 -3.28 -16.21
N LEU A 161 -8.23 -3.06 -16.92
CA LEU A 161 -9.28 -4.08 -17.09
C LEU A 161 -8.76 -5.31 -17.84
N ARG A 162 -8.02 -5.10 -18.93
CA ARG A 162 -7.39 -6.19 -19.70
C ARG A 162 -6.38 -6.94 -18.83
N ARG A 163 -5.56 -6.22 -18.07
CA ARG A 163 -4.59 -6.78 -17.12
C ARG A 163 -5.26 -7.64 -16.06
N TYR A 164 -6.41 -7.21 -15.53
CA TYR A 164 -7.22 -7.99 -14.59
C TYR A 164 -7.74 -9.29 -15.22
N ASN A 165 -8.29 -9.23 -16.44
CA ASN A 165 -8.77 -10.41 -17.16
C ASN A 165 -7.64 -11.42 -17.41
N VAL A 166 -6.45 -10.95 -17.80
CA VAL A 166 -5.25 -11.80 -17.95
C VAL A 166 -4.83 -12.41 -16.61
N ALA A 167 -4.82 -11.61 -15.54
CA ALA A 167 -4.45 -12.10 -14.21
C ALA A 167 -5.39 -13.21 -13.70
N LEU A 168 -6.70 -13.09 -13.99
CA LEU A 168 -7.67 -14.14 -13.67
C LEU A 168 -7.36 -15.46 -14.41
N ALA A 169 -7.11 -15.38 -15.72
CA ALA A 169 -6.78 -16.56 -16.51
C ALA A 169 -5.48 -17.22 -16.03
N GLN A 170 -4.44 -16.41 -15.81
CA GLN A 170 -3.15 -16.88 -15.28
C GLN A 170 -3.29 -17.54 -13.92
N GLY A 171 -4.06 -16.95 -13.00
CA GLY A 171 -4.25 -17.51 -11.66
C GLY A 171 -4.98 -18.86 -11.67
N LEU A 172 -5.97 -19.04 -12.56
CA LEU A 172 -6.63 -20.35 -12.69
C LEU A 172 -5.70 -21.41 -13.31
N LEU A 173 -4.83 -21.02 -14.24
CA LEU A 173 -3.86 -21.92 -14.84
C LEU A 173 -2.75 -22.32 -13.86
N PHE A 174 -2.48 -21.51 -12.84
CA PHE A 174 -1.48 -21.84 -11.83
C PHE A 174 -1.84 -23.11 -11.04
N ASP A 175 -3.12 -23.34 -10.79
CA ASP A 175 -3.62 -24.54 -10.11
C ASP A 175 -3.88 -25.73 -11.09
N ALA A 176 -3.54 -25.59 -12.38
CA ALA A 176 -3.75 -26.65 -13.36
C ALA A 176 -2.67 -27.74 -13.27
N VAL A 177 -3.10 -29.01 -13.32
CA VAL A 177 -2.19 -30.17 -13.29
C VAL A 177 -1.45 -30.36 -14.62
N ARG A 178 -2.09 -30.00 -15.74
CA ARG A 178 -1.52 -30.13 -17.09
C ARG A 178 -2.14 -29.07 -18.02
N MET A 179 -1.36 -28.60 -18.98
CA MET A 179 -1.82 -27.76 -20.08
C MET A 179 -1.49 -28.47 -21.39
N ASP A 180 -2.53 -28.81 -22.17
CA ASP A 180 -2.38 -29.42 -23.48
C ASP A 180 -2.36 -28.28 -24.53
N GLY A 181 -1.33 -28.26 -25.37
CA GLY A 181 -1.06 -27.19 -26.36
C GLY A 181 -1.56 -27.48 -27.76
#